data_AF-A0A3D1VJ12-F1
#
_entry.id   AF-A0A3D1VJ12-F1
#
_cell.length_a   1.000
_cell.length_b   1.000
_cell.length_c   1.000
_cell.angle_alpha   90.00
_cell.angle_beta   90.00
_cell.angle_gamma   90.00
#
_symmetry.space_group_name_H-M   'P 1'
#
loop_
_entity.id
_entity.type
_entity.pdbx_description
1 polymer ?
#
loop_
_entity_poly.entity_id
_entity_poly.type
_entity_poly.pdbx_seq_one_letter_code
_entity_poly.pdbx_strand_id
1 'polypeptide(L)'
;MKKVLVAEDEESIREFIVINLTRSGYTVEQAENGAVALEKFAKDESGFDVAILDIMMPEVDGLAVCKQLRAKSSDLGIIMLSAKTQEMDKITGLMFGADDYVTKPFSPSELMARVDAVYRRVEMTRGFRKNDTTGDTVVLDEFELNLRNRTLSKNGSNIELTQVEFQIIEYFFKNPNAALTRTDILKTVWGNNYFGDDKIVDVNIRRLRMKVEDDPSNPVYLTTIWGLGYKWVTKNN
;
A
#
# COMPACT_ATOMS: atom_id res chain seq x y z
N MET A 1 -6.67 -9.70 -16.88
CA MET A 1 -6.27 -10.99 -16.28
C MET A 1 -5.50 -10.65 -15.03
N LYS A 2 -5.76 -11.28 -13.88
CA LYS A 2 -5.12 -10.90 -12.61
C LYS A 2 -3.68 -11.39 -12.59
N LYS A 3 -2.69 -10.51 -12.76
CA LYS A 3 -1.28 -10.92 -12.88
C LYS A 3 -0.47 -10.54 -11.64
N VAL A 4 0.24 -11.51 -11.08
CA VAL A 4 1.05 -11.35 -9.88
C VAL A 4 2.50 -11.66 -10.18
N LEU A 5 3.41 -10.77 -9.77
CA LEU A 5 4.85 -11.04 -9.74
C LEU A 5 5.20 -11.62 -8.36
N VAL A 6 5.85 -12.78 -8.30
CA VAL A 6 6.31 -13.39 -7.05
C VAL A 6 7.83 -13.50 -7.08
N ALA A 7 8.49 -12.82 -6.16
CA ALA A 7 9.95 -12.85 -6.00
C ALA A 7 10.29 -13.44 -4.62
N GLU A 8 10.89 -14.63 -4.61
CA GLU A 8 11.20 -15.42 -3.43
C GLU A 8 12.34 -16.36 -3.81
N ASP A 9 13.41 -16.46 -3.03
CA ASP A 9 14.59 -17.25 -3.37
C ASP A 9 14.41 -18.73 -3.00
N GLU A 10 13.73 -19.02 -1.89
CA GLU A 10 13.44 -20.38 -1.49
C GLU A 10 12.39 -21.03 -2.40
N GLU A 11 12.82 -22.02 -3.19
CA GLU A 11 11.96 -22.70 -4.18
C GLU A 11 10.68 -23.28 -3.54
N SER A 12 10.80 -23.89 -2.36
CA SER A 12 9.67 -24.51 -1.66
C SER A 12 8.57 -23.48 -1.31
N ILE A 13 8.97 -22.30 -0.86
CA ILE A 13 8.07 -21.20 -0.51
C ILE A 13 7.50 -20.57 -1.79
N ARG A 14 8.34 -20.34 -2.80
CA ARG A 14 7.93 -19.77 -4.08
C ARG A 14 6.88 -20.64 -4.76
N GLU A 15 7.11 -21.94 -4.86
CA GLU A 15 6.15 -22.90 -5.42
C GLU A 15 4.85 -22.94 -4.62
N PHE A 16 4.94 -22.94 -3.29
CA PHE A 16 3.77 -22.88 -2.42
C PHE A 16 2.91 -21.64 -2.70
N ILE A 17 3.52 -20.46 -2.84
CA ILE A 17 2.82 -19.22 -3.19
C ILE A 17 2.17 -19.34 -4.58
N VAL A 18 2.94 -19.76 -5.58
CA VAL A 18 2.50 -19.89 -6.98
C VAL A 18 1.31 -20.83 -7.10
N ILE A 19 1.34 -22.00 -6.45
CA ILE A 19 0.27 -22.99 -6.49
C ILE A 19 -1.03 -22.41 -5.93
N ASN A 20 -0.96 -21.72 -4.79
CA ASN A 20 -2.15 -21.14 -4.16
C ASN A 20 -2.73 -19.99 -4.98
N LEU A 21 -1.88 -19.08 -5.48
CA LEU A 21 -2.31 -17.98 -6.37
C LEU A 21 -2.96 -18.51 -7.66
N THR A 22 -2.35 -19.50 -8.30
CA THR A 22 -2.86 -20.10 -9.53
C THR A 22 -4.22 -20.76 -9.30
N ARG A 23 -4.38 -21.49 -8.18
CA ARG A 23 -5.67 -22.08 -7.78
C ARG A 23 -6.75 -21.02 -7.54
N SER A 24 -6.38 -19.83 -7.09
CA SER A 24 -7.27 -18.69 -6.92
C SER A 24 -7.51 -17.88 -8.22
N GLY A 25 -7.01 -18.36 -9.37
CA GLY A 25 -7.25 -17.77 -10.69
C GLY A 25 -6.32 -16.63 -11.06
N TYR A 26 -5.21 -16.45 -10.34
CA TYR A 26 -4.17 -15.50 -10.72
C TYR A 26 -3.21 -16.12 -11.74
N THR A 27 -2.74 -15.30 -12.68
CA THR A 27 -1.57 -15.62 -13.50
C THR A 27 -0.35 -15.18 -12.75
N VAL A 28 0.62 -16.07 -12.60
CA VAL A 28 1.80 -15.82 -11.76
C VAL A 28 3.06 -15.80 -12.61
N GLU A 29 3.83 -14.73 -12.47
CA GLU A 29 5.19 -14.64 -12.97
C GLU A 29 6.12 -14.81 -11.77
N GLN A 30 6.91 -15.88 -11.75
CA GLN A 30 7.82 -16.19 -10.64
C GLN A 30 9.25 -15.71 -10.93
N ALA A 31 9.96 -15.26 -9.90
CA ALA A 31 11.35 -14.85 -9.93
C ALA A 31 12.07 -15.44 -8.71
N GLU A 32 13.26 -15.99 -8.94
CA GLU A 32 14.10 -16.62 -7.91
C GLU A 32 15.02 -15.65 -7.18
N ASN A 33 15.09 -14.39 -7.63
CA ASN A 33 15.82 -13.32 -6.97
C ASN A 33 15.28 -11.95 -7.41
N GLY A 34 15.78 -10.88 -6.77
CA GLY A 34 15.32 -9.53 -7.06
C GLY A 34 15.70 -9.00 -8.45
N ALA A 35 16.83 -9.41 -9.02
CA ALA A 35 17.25 -8.97 -10.35
C ALA A 35 16.30 -9.52 -11.45
N VAL A 36 15.96 -10.80 -11.37
CA VAL A 36 15.01 -11.47 -12.27
C VAL A 36 13.61 -10.85 -12.12
N ALA A 37 13.20 -10.49 -10.89
CA ALA A 37 11.93 -9.82 -10.65
C ALA A 37 11.84 -8.46 -11.36
N LEU A 38 12.90 -7.65 -11.27
CA LEU A 38 12.99 -6.35 -11.93
C LEU A 38 13.03 -6.48 -13.45
N GLU A 39 13.75 -7.47 -13.99
CA GLU A 39 13.79 -7.75 -15.43
C GLU A 39 12.40 -8.12 -15.96
N LYS A 40 11.69 -9.02 -15.27
CA LYS A 40 10.33 -9.43 -15.63
C LYS A 40 9.35 -8.28 -15.56
N PHE A 41 9.44 -7.44 -14.53
CA PHE A 41 8.61 -6.24 -14.43
C PHE A 41 8.88 -5.27 -15.58
N ALA A 42 10.15 -5.01 -15.92
CA ALA A 42 10.52 -4.09 -16.99
C ALA A 42 10.02 -4.53 -18.38
N LYS A 43 9.82 -5.84 -18.61
CA LYS A 43 9.24 -6.37 -19.86
C LYS A 43 7.73 -6.11 -19.98
N ASP A 44 7.04 -5.86 -18.87
CA ASP A 44 5.58 -5.72 -18.83
C ASP A 44 5.14 -4.81 -17.66
N GLU A 45 5.64 -3.57 -17.62
CA GLU A 45 5.49 -2.67 -16.46
C GLU A 45 4.03 -2.37 -16.09
N SER A 46 3.11 -2.41 -17.07
CA SER A 46 1.68 -2.17 -16.87
C SER A 46 0.85 -3.45 -16.73
N GLY A 47 1.45 -4.63 -16.92
CA GLY A 47 0.73 -5.90 -16.91
C GLY A 47 0.55 -6.50 -15.51
N PHE A 48 1.33 -6.05 -14.52
CA PHE A 48 1.25 -6.56 -13.15
C PHE A 48 0.27 -5.78 -12.28
N ASP A 49 -0.52 -6.50 -11.49
CA ASP A 49 -1.46 -5.93 -10.53
C ASP A 49 -0.92 -5.94 -9.11
N VAL A 50 -0.25 -7.04 -8.75
CA VAL A 50 0.34 -7.25 -7.42
C VAL A 50 1.77 -7.79 -7.56
N ALA A 51 2.67 -7.34 -6.71
CA ALA A 51 3.98 -7.94 -6.49
C ALA A 51 4.07 -8.46 -5.06
N ILE A 52 4.55 -9.70 -4.90
CA ILE A 52 4.87 -10.33 -3.62
C ILE A 52 6.38 -10.49 -3.59
N LEU A 53 7.05 -9.85 -2.62
CA LEU A 53 8.49 -9.75 -2.57
C LEU A 53 9.00 -10.28 -1.23
N ASP A 54 9.87 -11.29 -1.24
CA ASP A 54 10.64 -11.61 -0.06
C ASP A 54 11.68 -10.54 0.23
N ILE A 55 11.83 -10.18 1.52
CA ILE A 55 12.82 -9.19 1.93
C ILE A 55 14.23 -9.75 1.73
N MET A 56 14.46 -11.00 2.12
CA MET A 56 15.78 -11.61 2.16
C MET A 56 16.11 -12.37 0.86
N MET A 57 16.21 -11.64 -0.26
CA MET A 57 16.61 -12.23 -1.55
C MET A 57 18.09 -11.97 -1.87
N PRO A 58 18.77 -12.89 -2.57
CA PRO A 58 20.12 -12.67 -3.09
C PRO A 58 20.12 -11.67 -4.27
N GLU A 59 21.33 -11.19 -4.61
CA GLU A 59 21.62 -10.20 -5.67
C GLU A 59 21.03 -8.80 -5.43
N VAL A 60 19.71 -8.70 -5.37
CA VAL A 60 18.96 -7.49 -5.04
C VAL A 60 17.92 -7.86 -4.00
N ASP A 61 18.03 -7.27 -2.81
CA ASP A 61 17.08 -7.54 -1.73
C ASP A 61 15.67 -7.01 -2.05
N GLY A 62 14.66 -7.54 -1.38
CA GLY A 62 13.27 -7.19 -1.64
C GLY A 62 12.93 -5.73 -1.35
N LEU A 63 13.64 -5.08 -0.43
CA LEU A 63 13.42 -3.67 -0.11
C LEU A 63 13.88 -2.78 -1.27
N ALA A 64 15.03 -3.09 -1.85
CA ALA A 64 15.56 -2.43 -3.03
C ALA A 64 14.67 -2.67 -4.25
N VAL A 65 14.15 -3.90 -4.43
CA VAL A 65 13.15 -4.20 -5.48
C VAL A 65 11.89 -3.38 -5.26
N CYS A 66 11.33 -3.36 -4.05
CA CYS A 66 10.12 -2.59 -3.71
C CYS A 66 10.27 -1.11 -4.09
N LYS A 67 11.39 -0.50 -3.70
CA LYS A 67 11.68 0.91 -4.01
C LYS A 67 11.71 1.17 -5.53
N GLN A 68 12.35 0.29 -6.29
CA GLN A 68 12.46 0.43 -7.75
C GLN A 68 11.11 0.21 -8.45
N LEU A 69 10.35 -0.80 -8.04
CA LEU A 69 9.00 -1.04 -8.59
C LEU A 69 8.07 0.14 -8.29
N ARG A 70 8.12 0.67 -7.06
CA ARG A 70 7.29 1.80 -6.67
C ARG A 70 7.62 3.08 -7.45
N ALA A 71 8.91 3.33 -7.74
CA ALA A 71 9.34 4.46 -8.56
C ALA A 71 8.83 4.37 -10.01
N LYS A 72 8.54 3.16 -10.50
CA LYS A 72 7.99 2.92 -11.84
C LYS A 72 6.46 2.84 -11.87
N SER A 73 5.83 2.42 -10.78
CA SER A 73 4.38 2.28 -10.70
C SER A 73 3.83 2.57 -9.30
N SER A 74 3.08 3.66 -9.19
CA SER A 74 2.28 4.00 -8.01
C SER A 74 1.04 3.12 -7.85
N ASP A 75 0.59 2.50 -8.95
CA ASP A 75 -0.65 1.71 -8.99
C ASP A 75 -0.44 0.23 -8.67
N LEU A 76 0.80 -0.27 -8.76
CA LEU A 76 1.15 -1.64 -8.41
C LEU A 76 0.90 -1.88 -6.91
N GLY A 77 0.15 -2.93 -6.58
CA GLY A 77 0.03 -3.37 -5.19
C GLY A 77 1.28 -4.13 -4.76
N ILE A 78 1.93 -3.75 -3.66
CA ILE A 78 3.16 -4.43 -3.21
C ILE A 78 2.95 -5.04 -1.82
N ILE A 79 3.25 -6.34 -1.70
CA ILE A 79 3.21 -7.10 -0.45
C ILE A 79 4.62 -7.60 -0.14
N MET A 80 5.14 -7.29 1.04
CA MET A 80 6.44 -7.79 1.50
C MET A 80 6.28 -9.06 2.33
N LEU A 81 7.10 -10.08 2.08
CA LEU A 81 7.24 -11.23 2.97
C LEU A 81 8.42 -10.98 3.91
N SER A 82 8.20 -11.18 5.22
CA SER A 82 9.18 -10.88 6.27
C SER A 82 9.28 -12.03 7.25
N ALA A 83 10.47 -12.29 7.78
CA ALA A 83 10.58 -13.17 8.95
C ALA A 83 9.95 -12.51 10.19
N LYS A 84 9.44 -13.32 11.12
CA LYS A 84 8.76 -12.84 12.34
C LYS A 84 9.67 -11.98 13.24
N THR A 85 10.97 -12.27 13.27
CA THR A 85 11.98 -11.60 14.11
C THR A 85 12.42 -10.23 13.58
N GLN A 86 11.93 -9.80 12.42
CA GLN A 86 12.39 -8.62 11.69
C GLN A 86 11.35 -7.50 11.69
N GLU A 87 11.03 -6.95 12.87
CA GLU A 87 10.06 -5.87 12.97
C GLU A 87 10.51 -4.60 12.21
N MET A 88 11.79 -4.27 12.31
CA MET A 88 12.37 -3.13 11.60
C MET A 88 12.24 -3.24 10.08
N ASP A 89 12.28 -4.46 9.54
CA ASP A 89 12.19 -4.67 8.10
C ASP A 89 10.76 -4.45 7.60
N LYS A 90 9.74 -4.76 8.42
CA LYS A 90 8.33 -4.42 8.11
C LYS A 90 8.15 -2.91 8.02
N ILE A 91 8.67 -2.18 9.02
CA ILE A 91 8.60 -0.71 9.04
C ILE A 91 9.32 -0.16 7.81
N THR A 92 10.52 -0.66 7.51
CA THR A 92 11.33 -0.18 6.39
C THR A 92 10.68 -0.48 5.03
N GLY A 93 10.14 -1.68 4.83
CA GLY A 93 9.43 -2.04 3.59
C GLY A 93 8.20 -1.20 3.36
N LEU A 94 7.40 -0.98 4.41
CA LEU A 94 6.28 -0.04 4.36
C LEU A 94 6.75 1.38 4.05
N MET A 95 7.87 1.85 4.65
CA MET A 95 8.44 3.16 4.33
C MET A 95 8.91 3.28 2.86
N PHE A 96 9.33 2.18 2.22
CA PHE A 96 9.71 2.14 0.80
C PHE A 96 8.55 1.95 -0.17
N GLY A 97 7.30 1.98 0.31
CA GLY A 97 6.13 2.01 -0.55
C GLY A 97 5.37 0.69 -0.65
N ALA A 98 5.69 -0.30 0.18
CA ALA A 98 4.83 -1.48 0.31
C ALA A 98 3.43 -1.09 0.82
N ASP A 99 2.41 -1.80 0.34
CA ASP A 99 1.01 -1.61 0.74
C ASP A 99 0.60 -2.57 1.86
N ASP A 100 1.29 -3.70 2.00
CA ASP A 100 1.05 -4.69 3.05
C ASP A 100 2.31 -5.52 3.33
N TYR A 101 2.28 -6.32 4.39
CA TYR A 101 3.29 -7.33 4.67
C TYR A 101 2.66 -8.63 5.18
N VAL A 102 3.37 -9.74 5.02
CA VAL A 102 3.03 -11.05 5.57
C VAL A 102 4.22 -11.62 6.31
N THR A 103 4.01 -12.13 7.52
CA THR A 103 5.08 -12.78 8.29
C THR A 103 5.19 -14.24 7.96
N LYS A 104 6.41 -14.73 7.69
CA LYS A 104 6.74 -16.16 7.60
C LYS A 104 6.82 -16.78 9.01
N PRO A 105 6.30 -18.01 9.23
CA PRO A 105 5.46 -18.78 8.32
C PRO A 105 4.03 -18.23 8.28
N PHE A 106 3.38 -18.31 7.10
CA PHE A 106 2.01 -17.85 6.88
C PHE A 106 1.11 -18.99 6.38
N SER A 107 -0.19 -18.88 6.65
CA SER A 107 -1.18 -19.81 6.10
C SER A 107 -1.56 -19.42 4.66
N PRO A 108 -1.99 -20.39 3.81
CA PRO A 108 -2.51 -20.06 2.48
C PRO A 108 -3.66 -19.04 2.55
N SER A 109 -4.59 -19.24 3.47
CA SER A 109 -5.76 -18.38 3.64
C SER A 109 -5.38 -16.94 4.00
N GLU A 110 -4.36 -16.76 4.85
CA GLU A 110 -3.86 -15.43 5.19
C GLU A 110 -3.25 -14.72 3.98
N LEU A 111 -2.34 -15.40 3.27
CA LEU A 111 -1.70 -14.83 2.09
C LEU A 111 -2.74 -14.43 1.03
N MET A 112 -3.68 -15.33 0.74
CA MET A 112 -4.71 -15.08 -0.26
C MET A 112 -5.63 -13.93 0.13
N ALA A 113 -6.03 -13.84 1.41
CA ALA A 113 -6.85 -12.73 1.88
C ALA A 113 -6.14 -11.37 1.68
N ARG A 114 -4.83 -11.30 1.92
CA ARG A 114 -4.02 -10.09 1.72
C ARG A 114 -3.85 -9.74 0.24
N VAL A 115 -3.55 -10.73 -0.60
CA VAL A 115 -3.44 -10.55 -2.06
C VAL A 115 -4.77 -10.05 -2.64
N ASP A 116 -5.89 -10.68 -2.28
CA ASP A 116 -7.21 -10.27 -2.75
C ASP A 116 -7.57 -8.85 -2.27
N ALA A 117 -7.20 -8.50 -1.04
CA ALA A 117 -7.40 -7.14 -0.52
C ALA A 117 -6.60 -6.11 -1.29
N VAL A 118 -5.32 -6.37 -1.57
CA VAL A 118 -4.46 -5.50 -2.38
C VAL A 118 -4.99 -5.39 -3.81
N TYR A 119 -5.30 -6.52 -4.45
CA TYR A 119 -5.83 -6.54 -5.82
C TYR A 119 -7.12 -5.74 -5.96
N ARG A 120 -8.09 -5.88 -5.03
CA ARG A 120 -9.33 -5.07 -5.05
C ARG A 120 -9.04 -3.57 -5.06
N ARG A 121 -8.00 -3.11 -4.35
CA ARG A 121 -7.60 -1.69 -4.32
C ARG A 121 -7.02 -1.22 -5.65
N VAL A 122 -6.21 -2.05 -6.28
CA VAL A 122 -5.65 -1.78 -7.61
C VAL A 122 -6.76 -1.66 -8.65
N GLU A 123 -7.74 -2.57 -8.63
CA GLU A 123 -8.86 -2.57 -9.58
C GLU A 123 -9.80 -1.38 -9.40
N MET A 124 -10.11 -0.99 -8.16
CA MET A 124 -10.91 0.21 -7.91
C MET A 124 -10.31 1.42 -8.62
N THR A 125 -8.99 1.60 -8.51
CA THR A 125 -8.27 2.70 -9.15
C THR A 125 -8.40 2.71 -10.66
N ARG A 126 -8.27 1.55 -11.30
CA ARG A 126 -8.43 1.41 -12.74
C ARG A 126 -9.87 1.64 -13.20
N GLY A 127 -10.85 1.23 -12.39
CA GLY A 127 -12.28 1.39 -12.68
C GLY A 127 -12.72 2.86 -12.65
N PHE A 128 -12.25 3.66 -11.68
CA PHE A 128 -12.67 5.05 -11.55
C PHE A 128 -12.15 5.97 -12.67
N ARG A 129 -10.99 5.67 -13.27
CA ARG A 129 -10.39 6.44 -14.38
C ARG A 129 -11.17 6.39 -15.71
N LYS A 130 -12.21 5.55 -15.85
CA LYS A 130 -12.86 5.25 -17.16
C LYS A 130 -14.08 6.09 -17.56
N ASN A 131 -14.70 6.82 -16.64
CA ASN A 131 -15.84 7.68 -16.98
C ASN A 131 -15.44 9.14 -16.67
N ASP A 132 -15.97 10.12 -17.39
CA ASP A 132 -15.60 11.55 -17.27
C ASP A 132 -16.84 12.38 -16.92
N THR A 133 -16.86 12.97 -15.72
CA THR A 133 -17.75 14.07 -15.28
C THR A 133 -17.31 14.60 -13.92
N THR A 134 -17.29 15.92 -13.78
CA THR A 134 -16.99 16.70 -12.57
C THR A 134 -18.03 16.48 -11.47
N GLY A 135 -17.63 15.95 -10.31
CA GLY A 135 -18.54 15.73 -9.18
C GLY A 135 -17.94 15.13 -7.90
N ASP A 136 -16.72 14.60 -7.93
CA ASP A 136 -16.16 13.79 -6.85
C ASP A 136 -14.90 14.40 -6.21
N THR A 137 -14.90 15.72 -5.97
CA THR A 137 -13.78 16.42 -5.31
C THR A 137 -14.17 16.87 -3.91
N VAL A 138 -13.33 16.55 -2.92
CA VAL A 138 -13.44 17.04 -1.54
C VAL A 138 -12.31 18.04 -1.29
N VAL A 139 -12.65 19.28 -0.95
CA VAL A 139 -11.67 20.35 -0.66
C VAL A 139 -11.63 20.59 0.85
N LEU A 140 -10.44 20.52 1.44
CA LEU A 140 -10.19 20.88 2.84
C LEU A 140 -8.95 21.78 2.91
N ASP A 141 -9.14 23.03 3.34
CA ASP A 141 -8.11 24.07 3.37
C ASP A 141 -7.38 24.19 2.02
N GLU A 142 -6.06 23.93 2.00
CA GLU A 142 -5.21 23.98 0.81
C GLU A 142 -5.19 22.66 0.02
N PHE A 143 -5.95 21.66 0.45
CA PHE A 143 -5.95 20.33 -0.14
C PHE A 143 -7.19 20.04 -0.96
N GLU A 144 -6.97 19.46 -2.12
CA GLU A 144 -8.03 18.97 -3.01
C GLU A 144 -7.86 17.47 -3.24
N LEU A 145 -8.83 16.68 -2.76
CA LEU A 145 -8.89 15.24 -2.95
C LEU A 145 -9.88 14.90 -4.05
N ASN A 146 -9.40 14.35 -5.15
CA ASN A 146 -10.25 13.85 -6.23
C ASN A 146 -10.47 12.34 -6.06
N LEU A 147 -11.70 11.93 -5.72
CA LEU A 147 -12.03 10.54 -5.41
C LEU A 147 -11.97 9.63 -6.64
N ARG A 148 -12.24 10.19 -7.82
CA ARG A 148 -12.30 9.46 -9.08
C ARG A 148 -10.91 9.23 -9.68
N ASN A 149 -10.13 10.30 -9.79
CA ASN A 149 -8.77 10.23 -10.30
C ASN A 149 -7.81 9.65 -9.26
N ARG A 150 -8.26 9.56 -8.01
CA ARG A 150 -7.50 9.11 -6.84
C ARG A 150 -6.22 9.92 -6.64
N THR A 151 -6.36 11.23 -6.76
CA THR A 151 -5.26 12.19 -6.62
C THR A 151 -5.52 13.11 -5.44
N LEU A 152 -4.44 13.49 -4.76
CA LEU A 152 -4.44 14.55 -3.77
C LEU A 152 -3.58 15.69 -4.31
N SER A 153 -4.00 16.93 -4.16
CA SER A 153 -3.14 18.08 -4.42
C SER A 153 -3.12 19.03 -3.23
N LYS A 154 -2.02 19.77 -3.05
CA LYS A 154 -1.85 20.85 -2.08
C LYS A 154 -1.47 22.12 -2.84
N ASN A 155 -2.25 23.19 -2.71
CA ASN A 155 -2.08 24.43 -3.49
C ASN A 155 -1.97 24.17 -5.01
N GLY A 156 -2.79 23.26 -5.53
CA GLY A 156 -2.78 22.86 -6.94
C GLY A 156 -1.59 21.99 -7.38
N SER A 157 -0.63 21.70 -6.48
CA SER A 157 0.49 20.79 -6.76
C SER A 157 0.11 19.36 -6.38
N ASN A 158 0.23 18.42 -7.33
CA ASN A 158 -0.12 17.02 -7.10
C ASN A 158 0.82 16.37 -6.07
N ILE A 159 0.24 15.61 -5.14
CA ILE A 159 0.92 14.79 -4.15
C ILE A 159 0.75 13.33 -4.58
N GLU A 160 1.86 12.66 -4.87
CA GLU A 160 1.85 11.24 -5.22
C GLU A 160 1.55 10.39 -3.99
N LEU A 161 0.50 9.58 -4.07
CA LEU A 161 0.09 8.65 -3.02
C LEU A 161 0.10 7.20 -3.56
N THR A 162 0.43 6.24 -2.71
CA THR A 162 0.11 4.84 -2.97
C THR A 162 -1.38 4.59 -2.73
N GLN A 163 -1.85 3.41 -3.10
CA GLN A 163 -3.24 3.03 -2.95
C GLN A 163 -3.73 3.10 -1.50
N VAL A 164 -2.90 2.61 -0.58
CA VAL A 164 -3.18 2.63 0.85
C VAL A 164 -3.19 4.06 1.40
N GLU A 165 -2.19 4.87 1.05
CA GLU A 165 -2.10 6.26 1.48
C GLU A 165 -3.32 7.07 1.02
N PHE A 166 -3.76 6.87 -0.23
CA PHE A 166 -4.97 7.50 -0.76
C PHE A 166 -6.20 7.13 0.07
N GLN A 167 -6.40 5.86 0.40
CA GLN A 167 -7.56 5.42 1.17
C GLN A 167 -7.56 5.95 2.61
N ILE A 168 -6.38 6.08 3.22
CA ILE A 168 -6.24 6.70 4.54
C ILE A 168 -6.66 8.17 4.46
N ILE A 169 -6.15 8.91 3.47
CA ILE A 169 -6.52 10.32 3.24
C ILE A 169 -8.02 10.45 2.96
N GLU A 170 -8.58 9.59 2.11
CA GLU A 170 -10.01 9.56 1.82
C GLU A 170 -10.85 9.36 3.09
N TYR A 171 -10.43 8.47 3.99
CA TYR A 171 -11.12 8.23 5.26
C TYR A 171 -11.09 9.46 6.17
N PHE A 172 -9.95 10.15 6.23
CA PHE A 172 -9.82 11.42 6.96
C PHE A 172 -10.65 12.54 6.34
N PHE A 173 -10.63 12.69 5.01
CA PHE A 173 -11.36 13.75 4.30
C PHE A 173 -12.88 13.57 4.41
N LYS A 174 -13.36 12.33 4.54
CA LYS A 174 -14.77 12.02 4.84
C LYS A 174 -15.14 12.27 6.31
N ASN A 175 -14.15 12.40 7.20
CA ASN A 175 -14.35 12.59 8.65
C ASN A 175 -13.46 13.73 9.19
N PRO A 176 -13.54 14.94 8.61
CA PRO A 176 -12.69 16.05 9.02
C PRO A 176 -12.96 16.39 10.49
N ASN A 177 -11.90 16.71 11.22
CA ASN A 177 -11.92 17.01 12.65
C ASN A 177 -12.39 15.89 13.58
N ALA A 178 -12.69 14.69 13.07
CA ALA A 178 -12.97 13.53 13.90
C ALA A 178 -11.67 12.83 14.31
N ALA A 179 -11.62 12.33 15.54
CA ALA A 179 -10.55 11.45 15.97
C ALA A 179 -10.87 10.01 15.54
N LEU A 180 -10.04 9.45 14.68
CA LEU A 180 -10.17 8.09 14.16
C LEU A 180 -9.19 7.18 14.90
N THR A 181 -9.69 6.04 15.40
CA THR A 181 -8.83 5.08 16.10
C THR A 181 -7.94 4.34 15.13
N ARG A 182 -6.78 3.84 15.61
CA ARG A 182 -5.91 2.96 14.78
C ARG A 182 -6.68 1.77 14.24
N THR A 183 -7.49 1.15 15.09
CA THR A 183 -8.33 0.01 14.74
C THR A 183 -9.35 0.35 13.65
N ASP A 184 -9.98 1.53 13.71
CA ASP A 184 -10.94 1.94 12.69
C ASP A 184 -10.28 2.25 11.36
N ILE A 185 -9.12 2.90 11.37
CA ILE A 185 -8.32 3.14 10.16
C ILE A 185 -7.91 1.81 9.55
N LEU A 186 -7.38 0.89 10.37
CA LEU A 186 -6.96 -0.44 9.94
C LEU A 186 -8.11 -1.21 9.29
N LYS A 187 -9.26 -1.28 9.96
CA LYS A 187 -10.46 -1.97 9.46
C LYS A 187 -11.02 -1.33 8.19
N THR A 188 -10.99 -0.01 8.10
CA THR A 188 -11.52 0.71 6.94
C THR A 188 -10.64 0.51 5.71
N VAL A 189 -9.31 0.49 5.87
CA VAL A 189 -8.37 0.45 4.75
C VAL A 189 -7.97 -0.98 4.36
N TRP A 190 -7.80 -1.87 5.35
CA TRP A 190 -7.40 -3.27 5.13
C TRP A 190 -8.55 -4.29 5.29
N GLY A 191 -9.66 -3.91 5.92
CA GLY A 191 -10.84 -4.76 6.12
C GLY A 191 -10.93 -5.36 7.52
N ASN A 192 -12.15 -5.73 7.92
CA ASN A 192 -12.46 -6.26 9.27
C ASN A 192 -11.73 -7.57 9.62
N ASN A 193 -11.31 -8.34 8.63
CA ASN A 193 -10.65 -9.63 8.79
C ASN A 193 -9.12 -9.52 8.64
N TYR A 194 -8.55 -8.32 8.77
CA TYR A 194 -7.11 -8.13 8.68
C TYR A 194 -6.41 -8.69 9.93
N PHE A 195 -5.50 -9.65 9.73
CA PHE A 195 -4.77 -10.34 10.80
C PHE A 195 -3.42 -9.68 11.17
N GLY A 196 -3.18 -8.43 10.74
CA GLY A 196 -1.92 -7.73 10.99
C GLY A 196 -1.93 -6.76 12.18
N ASP A 197 -0.75 -6.20 12.45
CA ASP A 197 -0.48 -5.28 13.55
C ASP A 197 -0.97 -3.86 13.20
N ASP A 198 -1.45 -3.11 14.21
CA ASP A 198 -1.91 -1.73 14.01
C ASP A 198 -0.77 -0.76 13.67
N LYS A 199 0.49 -1.16 13.91
CA LYS A 199 1.69 -0.44 13.49
C LYS A 199 1.74 -0.08 12.01
N ILE A 200 1.09 -0.85 11.13
CA ILE A 200 1.00 -0.50 9.70
C ILE A 200 0.31 0.86 9.49
N VAL A 201 -0.65 1.22 10.36
CA VAL A 201 -1.29 2.52 10.35
C VAL A 201 -0.25 3.59 10.67
N ASP A 202 0.49 3.44 11.77
CA ASP A 202 1.46 4.44 12.23
C ASP A 202 2.55 4.72 11.17
N VAL A 203 3.02 3.69 10.46
CA VAL A 203 3.98 3.85 9.36
C VAL A 203 3.38 4.63 8.19
N ASN A 204 2.14 4.32 7.80
CA ASN A 204 1.47 5.07 6.73
C ASN A 204 1.14 6.51 7.14
N ILE A 205 0.79 6.76 8.40
CA ILE A 205 0.62 8.13 8.91
C ILE A 205 1.92 8.91 8.83
N ARG A 206 3.05 8.29 9.21
CA ARG A 206 4.37 8.92 9.07
C ARG A 206 4.68 9.26 7.61
N ARG A 207 4.41 8.35 6.67
CA ARG A 207 4.58 8.59 5.22
C ARG A 207 3.72 9.74 4.73
N LEU A 208 2.45 9.77 5.12
CA LEU A 208 1.55 10.85 4.77
C LEU A 208 2.04 12.19 5.30
N ARG A 209 2.51 12.26 6.56
CA ARG A 209 3.08 13.50 7.11
C ARG A 209 4.25 14.02 6.29
N MET A 210 5.15 13.15 5.84
CA MET A 210 6.25 13.55 4.95
C MET A 210 5.80 14.14 3.61
N LYS A 211 4.55 13.89 3.20
CA LYS A 211 4.00 14.33 1.92
C LYS A 211 3.09 15.56 2.05
N VAL A 212 2.34 15.67 3.15
CA VAL A 212 1.30 16.70 3.32
C VAL A 212 1.72 17.84 4.24
N GLU A 213 2.60 17.59 5.22
CA GLU A 213 3.03 18.58 6.19
C GLU A 213 4.26 19.34 5.70
N ASP A 214 4.36 20.61 6.06
CA ASP A 214 5.59 21.39 5.84
C ASP A 214 6.68 20.97 6.83
N ASP A 215 6.30 20.63 8.07
CA ASP A 215 7.16 19.97 9.06
C ASP A 215 6.50 18.67 9.56
N PRO A 216 6.95 17.49 9.07
CA PRO A 216 6.39 16.20 9.44
C PRO A 216 6.53 15.86 10.94
N SER A 217 7.48 16.48 11.64
CA SER A 217 7.72 16.26 13.08
C SER A 217 6.81 17.14 13.94
N ASN A 218 6.29 18.24 13.39
CA ASN A 218 5.30 19.12 14.02
C ASN A 218 4.05 19.22 13.13
N PRO A 219 3.29 18.11 12.98
CA PRO A 219 2.16 18.04 12.04
C PRO A 219 1.03 18.97 12.46
N VAL A 220 0.51 19.76 11.50
CA VAL A 220 -0.61 20.69 11.72
C VAL A 220 -1.91 20.10 11.21
N TYR A 221 -1.89 19.35 10.11
CA TYR A 221 -3.08 18.77 9.51
C TYR A 221 -3.34 17.37 10.06
N LEU A 222 -2.38 16.45 9.94
CA LEU A 222 -2.51 15.05 10.34
C LEU A 222 -1.96 14.84 11.75
N THR A 223 -2.74 15.23 12.76
CA THR A 223 -2.33 15.26 14.17
C THR A 223 -2.54 13.93 14.89
N THR A 224 -1.81 13.72 15.99
CA THR A 224 -1.98 12.56 16.87
C THR A 224 -2.90 12.90 18.04
N ILE A 225 -3.90 12.06 18.27
CA ILE A 225 -4.74 12.08 19.46
C ILE A 225 -4.22 10.99 20.40
N TRP A 226 -3.48 11.41 21.43
CA TRP A 226 -2.81 10.50 22.36
C TRP A 226 -3.79 9.51 23.00
N GLY A 227 -3.42 8.23 22.99
CA GLY A 227 -4.23 7.14 23.52
C GLY A 227 -5.39 6.69 22.62
N LEU A 228 -5.61 7.32 21.46
CA LEU A 228 -6.74 7.00 20.58
C LEU A 228 -6.30 6.68 19.14
N GLY A 229 -5.63 7.62 18.48
CA GLY A 229 -5.31 7.50 17.07
C GLY A 229 -4.94 8.83 16.44
N TYR A 230 -5.60 9.18 15.34
CA TYR A 230 -5.21 10.27 14.47
C TYR A 230 -6.40 11.10 14.02
N LYS A 231 -6.15 12.36 13.64
CA LYS A 231 -7.17 13.30 13.20
C LYS A 231 -6.61 14.18 12.10
N TRP A 232 -7.43 14.41 11.07
CA TRP A 232 -7.21 15.49 10.13
C TRP A 232 -7.86 16.76 10.65
N VAL A 233 -7.05 17.77 10.97
CA VAL A 233 -7.47 19.07 11.48
C VAL A 233 -7.64 20.01 10.31
N THR A 234 -8.78 20.69 10.26
CA THR A 234 -9.00 21.76 9.28
C THR A 234 -8.91 23.12 9.97
N LYS A 235 -8.39 24.12 9.28
CA LYS A 235 -8.22 25.48 9.84
C LYS A 235 -9.55 26.24 9.97
N ASN A 236 -10.58 25.84 9.24
CA ASN A 236 -11.89 26.51 9.19
C ASN A 236 -12.98 25.83 10.04
N ASN A 237 -12.77 25.69 11.35
CA ASN A 237 -13.85 25.38 12.31
C ASN A 237 -13.86 26.38 13.46
#